data_AF-A0A354K499-F1
#
_entry.id   AF-A0A354K499-F1
#
_cell.length_a   1.000
_cell.length_b   1.000
_cell.length_c   1.000
_cell.angle_alpha   90.00
_cell.angle_beta   90.00
_cell.angle_gamma   90.00
#
_symmetry.space_group_name_H-M   'P 1'
#
loop_
_entity.id
_entity.type
_entity.pdbx_description
1 polymer ?
#
loop_
_entity_poly.entity_id
_entity_poly.type
_entity_poly.pdbx_seq_one_letter_code
_entity_poly.pdbx_strand_id
1 'polypeptide(L)' 'MQPQGVFPAQLSLAMAYVPYQQWEDPMCARDALCAGTVFPSLVKPFMMEKGGDPDAAAVFGFNGKG' A
#
# COMPACT_ATOMS: atom_id res chain seq x y z
N MET A 1 3.86 15.55 -19.85
CA MET A 1 4.17 14.10 -19.93
C MET A 1 4.68 13.69 -18.56
N GLN A 2 4.08 12.70 -17.91
CA GLN A 2 4.53 12.21 -16.60
C GLN A 2 5.78 11.32 -16.79
N PRO A 3 6.77 11.39 -15.89
CA PRO A 3 7.96 10.55 -15.99
C PRO A 3 7.58 9.09 -15.73
N GLN A 4 7.70 8.22 -16.73
CA GLN A 4 7.42 6.79 -16.54
C GLN A 4 8.58 6.13 -15.79
N GLY A 5 8.43 5.95 -14.48
CA GLY A 5 9.25 5.00 -13.70
C GLY A 5 10.78 5.19 -13.78
N VAL A 6 11.26 6.40 -14.11
CA VAL A 6 12.67 6.59 -14.43
C VAL A 6 13.50 6.58 -13.16
N PHE A 7 14.24 5.50 -12.93
CA PHE A 7 15.34 5.48 -11.98
C PHE A 7 16.43 6.46 -12.47
N PRO A 8 17.12 7.18 -11.57
CA PRO A 8 18.25 8.03 -11.95
C PRO A 8 19.28 7.24 -12.77
N ALA A 9 19.80 7.84 -13.84
CA ALA A 9 20.79 7.18 -14.71
C ALA A 9 22.09 6.81 -13.97
N GLN A 10 22.39 7.50 -12.88
CA GLN A 10 23.47 7.17 -11.95
C GLN A 10 22.88 6.92 -10.57
N LEU A 11 23.06 5.69 -10.09
CA LEU A 11 22.65 5.29 -8.74
C LEU A 11 23.87 5.31 -7.82
N SER A 12 23.75 6.07 -6.74
CA SER A 12 24.66 6.00 -5.61
C SER A 12 24.44 4.66 -4.92
N LEU A 13 25.54 3.94 -4.69
CA LEU A 13 25.50 2.69 -3.95
C LEU A 13 24.98 2.95 -2.52
N ALA A 14 24.27 1.97 -1.95
CA ALA A 14 23.75 2.00 -0.58
C ALA A 14 22.71 3.10 -0.26
N MET A 15 22.05 3.65 -1.28
CA MET A 15 20.90 4.55 -1.12
C MET A 15 19.58 3.82 -1.39
N ALA A 16 18.56 4.11 -0.58
CA ALA A 16 17.19 3.66 -0.85
C ALA A 16 16.51 4.64 -1.83
N TYR A 17 16.05 4.12 -2.97
CA TYR A 17 15.35 4.89 -3.98
C TYR A 17 13.86 4.57 -3.97
N VAL A 18 13.03 5.61 -3.96
CA VAL A 18 11.58 5.46 -4.08
C VAL A 18 11.21 5.51 -5.57
N PRO A 19 10.58 4.47 -6.13
CA PRO A 19 10.14 4.49 -7.51
C PRO A 19 9.03 5.52 -7.70
N TYR A 20 8.95 6.09 -8.91
CA TYR A 20 7.85 6.98 -9.25
C TYR A 20 6.53 6.18 -9.32
N GLN A 21 5.58 6.51 -8.45
CA GLN A 21 4.23 5.96 -8.50
C GLN A 21 3.47 6.59 -9.67
N GLN A 22 3.06 5.76 -10.63
CA GLN A 22 2.25 6.21 -11.76
C GLN A 22 0.82 6.52 -11.30
N TRP A 23 0.21 7.50 -11.96
CA TRP A 23 -1.19 7.82 -11.73
C TRP A 23 -2.07 6.82 -12.47
N GLU A 24 -3.05 6.26 -11.76
CA GLU A 24 -4.00 5.27 -12.25
C GLU A 24 -5.42 5.76 -12.03
N ASP A 25 -6.40 5.02 -12.55
CA ASP A 25 -7.80 5.28 -12.21
C ASP A 25 -8.03 4.93 -10.72
N PRO A 26 -8.40 5.90 -9.88
CA PRO A 26 -8.52 5.68 -8.44
C PRO A 26 -9.66 4.71 -8.11
N MET A 27 -9.44 3.82 -7.14
CA MET A 27 -10.50 2.96 -6.63
C MET A 27 -11.61 3.77 -5.95
N CYS A 28 -12.78 3.14 -5.77
CA CYS A 28 -13.85 3.76 -4.99
C CYS A 28 -13.40 4.01 -3.54
N ALA A 29 -13.91 5.08 -2.91
CA ALA A 29 -13.46 5.52 -1.59
C ALA A 29 -13.57 4.43 -0.50
N ARG A 30 -14.61 3.60 -0.57
CA ARG A 30 -14.81 2.50 0.38
C ARG A 30 -13.68 1.47 0.29
N ASP A 31 -13.41 0.99 -0.92
CA ASP A 31 -12.43 -0.07 -1.14
C ASP A 31 -11.00 0.46 -0.94
N ALA A 32 -10.75 1.73 -1.30
CA ALA A 32 -9.49 2.40 -1.03
C ALA A 32 -9.20 2.54 0.47
N LEU A 33 -10.23 2.83 1.28
CA LEU A 33 -10.09 2.89 2.74
C LEU A 33 -9.74 1.51 3.32
N CYS A 34 -10.38 0.44 2.83
CA CYS A 34 -10.09 -0.93 3.25
C CYS A 34 -8.69 -1.39 2.84
N ALA A 35 -8.24 -1.03 1.63
CA ALA A 35 -6.94 -1.43 1.12
C ALA A 35 -5.77 -0.56 1.63
N GLY A 36 -6.05 0.61 2.21
CA GLY A 36 -5.03 1.57 2.65
C GLY A 36 -4.33 2.31 1.49
N THR A 37 -4.86 2.22 0.28
CA THR A 37 -4.36 2.89 -0.93
C THR A 37 -5.51 3.14 -1.88
N VAL A 38 -5.48 4.27 -2.61
CA VAL A 38 -6.43 4.53 -3.70
C VAL A 38 -5.95 3.97 -5.03
N PHE A 39 -4.65 3.67 -5.14
CA PHE A 39 -4.03 3.14 -6.35
C PHE A 39 -4.15 1.61 -6.37
N PRO A 40 -4.82 1.03 -7.40
CA PRO A 40 -4.94 -0.42 -7.55
C PRO A 40 -3.59 -1.15 -7.58
N SER A 41 -2.56 -0.59 -8.23
CA SER A 41 -1.23 -1.23 -8.33
C SER A 41 -0.52 -1.47 -7.00
N LEU A 42 -0.91 -0.69 -5.98
CA LEU A 42 -0.37 -0.77 -4.62
C LEU A 42 -1.10 -1.80 -3.76
N VAL A 43 -2.25 -2.31 -4.21
CA VAL A 43 -2.92 -3.44 -3.57
C VAL A 43 -2.14 -4.70 -3.92
N LYS A 44 -1.33 -5.18 -2.97
CA LYS A 44 -0.44 -6.33 -3.17
C LYS A 44 -0.98 -7.54 -2.40
N PRO A 45 -0.79 -8.78 -2.90
CA PRO A 45 -1.35 -9.99 -2.28
C PRO A 45 -0.75 -10.35 -0.91
N PHE A 46 0.24 -9.59 -0.45
CA PHE A 46 0.83 -9.70 0.89
C PHE A 46 0.24 -8.71 1.91
N MET A 47 -0.61 -7.78 1.48
CA MET A 47 -1.45 -7.00 2.40
C MET A 47 -2.49 -7.95 2.94
N MET A 48 -2.21 -8.56 4.11
CA MET A 48 -3.02 -9.53 4.85
C MET A 48 -4.40 -9.78 4.21
N GLU A 49 -4.44 -10.69 3.24
CA GLU A 49 -5.68 -11.40 2.97
C GLU A 49 -5.86 -12.34 4.16
N LYS A 50 -6.48 -11.83 5.23
CA LYS A 50 -7.08 -12.65 6.29
C LYS A 50 -6.16 -13.78 6.80
N GLY A 51 -4.92 -13.42 7.13
CA GLY A 51 -3.89 -14.34 7.61
C GLY A 51 -3.05 -13.73 8.72
N GLY A 52 -3.61 -12.78 9.47
CA GLY A 52 -3.15 -12.54 10.83
C GLY A 52 -3.32 -13.85 11.59
N ASP A 53 -2.28 -14.26 12.29
CA ASP A 53 -2.42 -15.22 13.37
C ASP A 53 -3.70 -14.88 14.16
N PRO A 54 -4.55 -15.86 14.48
CA PRO A 54 -5.82 -15.61 15.15
C PRO A 54 -5.67 -14.96 16.54
N ASP A 55 -4.44 -14.78 17.02
CA ASP A 55 -4.09 -14.18 18.31
C ASP A 55 -3.80 -12.67 18.22
N ALA A 56 -3.27 -12.15 17.10
CA ALA A 56 -2.99 -10.71 16.91
C ALA A 56 -4.26 -9.85 16.94
N ALA A 57 -5.41 -10.41 16.56
CA ALA A 57 -6.70 -9.74 16.68
C ALA A 57 -7.09 -9.46 18.15
N ALA A 58 -6.56 -10.21 19.12
CA ALA A 58 -6.81 -9.98 20.54
C ALA A 58 -5.99 -8.81 21.12
N VAL A 59 -4.90 -8.40 20.46
CA VAL A 59 -3.98 -7.35 20.96
C VAL A 59 -4.49 -5.93 20.67
N PHE A 60 -5.16 -5.72 19.53
CA PHE A 60 -5.67 -4.40 19.11
C PHE A 60 -7.20 -4.29 19.16
N GLY A 61 -7.82 -4.91 20.17
CA GLY A 61 -9.26 -4.80 20.39
C GLY A 61 -9.73 -3.36 20.62
N PHE A 62 -10.29 -2.72 19.60
CA PHE A 62 -11.16 -1.57 19.79
C PHE A 62 -12.50 -2.06 20.38
N ASN A 63 -12.63 -1.97 21.70
CA ASN A 63 -13.90 -2.20 22.38
C ASN A 63 -14.80 -0.97 22.22
N GLY A 64 -15.58 -0.92 21.14
CA GLY A 64 -16.67 0.03 20.95
C GLY A 64 -18.02 -0.68 21.11
N LYS A 65 -18.51 -0.82 22.34
CA LYS A 65 -19.95 -1.08 22.58
C LYS A 65 -20.74 0.19 22.25
N GLY A 66 -21.80 0.01 21.48
CA GLY A 66 -22.76 1.07 21.12
C GLY A 66 -23.80 1.36 22.18
#